data_AF-A0AAV9XH04-F1
#
_entry.id   AF-A0AAV9XH04-F1
#
_cell.length_a   1.000
_cell.length_b   1.000
_cell.length_c   1.000
_cell.angle_alpha   90.00
_cell.angle_beta   90.00
_cell.angle_gamma   90.00
#
_symmetry.space_group_name_H-M   'P 1'
#
loop_
_entity.id
_entity.type
_entity.pdbx_description
1 polymer ?
#
loop_
_entity_poly.entity_id
_entity_poly.type
_entity_poly.pdbx_seq_one_letter_code
_entity_poly.pdbx_strand_id
1 'polypeptide(L)'
;MIDGISYFELSWSILSTIGLVTFFISLMVMGIVKFSRFSMIPLIVSAACAIANGLCYYAFYSDYQRNSRAIAAGFADVFWFIQDAGLSMYSYQILMKILHRKQKRIFLILFWLCMLVIFACRVAILVTRVLEIKYPAQRAVLQPRVNRLHMAYFITLAMVETISAYFLLRRFTVARRASVAVNAPAEGIFVFLSRSAEIRLATLCPIGIARAITYSYQNTLQEATSTANQMDRFLYTLECLYPIIIIVDLLASKLASSQAGLTLSNTEKNRFQSYGLGLSPTRISTRFSARLSSSKFSPSYRNSARELNVAPDVRMPTPSRVNFARHKPSYST
;
A
#
# COMPACT_ATOMS: atom_id res chain seq x y z
N MET A 1 -31.60 32.06 -20.01
CA MET A 1 -30.60 31.98 -18.93
C MET A 1 -30.82 30.62 -18.30
N ILE A 2 -30.09 29.59 -18.73
CA ILE A 2 -30.24 28.24 -18.18
C ILE A 2 -29.11 28.13 -17.16
N ASP A 3 -29.49 28.11 -15.88
CA ASP A 3 -28.57 28.05 -14.77
C ASP A 3 -27.90 26.67 -14.76
N GLY A 4 -26.68 26.60 -15.28
CA GLY A 4 -25.80 25.47 -15.01
C GLY A 4 -25.65 25.33 -13.50
N ILE A 5 -25.85 24.12 -12.98
CA ILE A 5 -25.72 23.84 -11.54
C ILE A 5 -24.33 24.31 -11.11
N SER A 6 -24.28 25.23 -10.14
CA SER A 6 -23.04 25.83 -9.70
C SER A 6 -22.07 24.76 -9.18
N TYR A 7 -20.80 24.84 -9.57
CA TYR A 7 -19.76 23.87 -9.24
C TYR A 7 -19.72 23.48 -7.75
N PHE A 8 -19.79 24.49 -6.88
CA PHE A 8 -19.70 24.30 -5.42
C PHE A 8 -20.91 23.61 -4.79
N GLU A 9 -22.03 23.51 -5.50
CA GLU A 9 -23.22 22.76 -5.07
C GLU A 9 -23.13 21.26 -5.41
N LEU A 10 -22.14 20.88 -6.24
CA LEU A 10 -21.95 19.49 -6.68
C LEU A 10 -20.85 18.79 -5.89
N SER A 11 -21.04 17.48 -5.69
CA SER A 11 -20.02 16.59 -5.11
C SER A 11 -18.63 16.67 -5.79
N TRP A 12 -18.59 17.05 -7.08
CA TRP A 12 -17.35 17.27 -7.83
C TRP A 12 -16.43 18.30 -7.18
N SER A 13 -16.98 19.40 -6.65
CA SER A 13 -16.19 20.43 -5.96
C SER A 13 -15.61 19.92 -4.65
N ILE A 14 -16.38 19.14 -3.88
CA ILE A 14 -15.93 18.50 -2.64
C ILE A 14 -14.77 17.56 -2.93
N LEU A 15 -14.90 16.69 -3.93
CA LEU A 15 -13.86 15.75 -4.33
C LEU A 15 -12.59 16.46 -4.82
N SER A 16 -12.76 17.52 -5.61
CA SER A 16 -11.64 18.35 -6.05
C SER A 16 -10.94 19.03 -4.86
N THR A 17 -11.71 19.50 -3.88
CA THR A 17 -11.19 20.14 -2.66
C THR A 17 -10.42 19.14 -1.81
N ILE A 18 -10.94 17.91 -1.65
CA ILE A 18 -10.24 16.81 -0.97
C ILE A 18 -8.89 16.56 -1.65
N GLY A 19 -8.88 16.42 -2.98
CA GLY A 19 -7.64 16.24 -3.75
C GLY A 19 -6.65 17.39 -3.57
N LEU A 20 -7.13 18.63 -3.56
CA LEU A 20 -6.26 19.81 -3.40
C LEU A 20 -5.67 19.91 -1.99
N VAL A 21 -6.48 19.69 -0.95
CA VAL A 21 -6.02 19.70 0.44
C VAL A 21 -4.99 18.59 0.67
N THR A 22 -5.30 17.37 0.22
CA THR A 22 -4.39 16.23 0.35
C THR A 22 -3.10 16.41 -0.45
N PHE A 23 -3.14 17.11 -1.59
CA PHE A 23 -1.95 17.52 -2.33
C PHE A 23 -1.03 18.43 -1.51
N PHE A 24 -1.57 19.50 -0.92
CA PHE A 24 -0.77 20.41 -0.08
C PHE A 24 -0.21 19.72 1.16
N ILE A 25 -1.00 18.88 1.83
CA ILE A 25 -0.53 18.08 2.97
C ILE A 25 0.61 17.15 2.50
N SER A 26 0.46 16.47 1.36
CA SER A 26 1.50 15.61 0.80
C SER A 26 2.79 16.37 0.48
N LEU A 27 2.66 17.60 -0.04
CA LEU A 27 3.78 18.48 -0.34
C LEU A 27 4.54 18.86 0.94
N MET A 28 3.82 19.23 2.00
CA MET A 28 4.40 19.51 3.32
C MET A 28 5.13 18.29 3.88
N VAL A 29 4.49 17.12 3.87
CA VAL A 29 5.07 15.88 4.40
C VAL A 29 6.28 15.42 3.60
N MET A 30 6.30 15.65 2.29
CA MET A 30 7.47 15.38 1.45
C MET A 30 8.69 16.21 1.87
N GLY A 31 8.49 17.44 2.34
CA GLY A 31 9.54 18.26 2.94
C GLY A 31 10.14 17.65 4.22
N ILE A 32 9.33 16.92 5.01
CA ILE A 32 9.72 16.30 6.29
C ILE A 32 10.42 14.94 6.08
N VAL A 33 9.87 14.08 5.24
CA VAL A 33 10.28 12.67 5.12
C VAL A 33 11.51 12.46 4.22
N LYS A 34 11.92 13.51 3.48
CA LYS A 34 12.85 13.52 2.33
C LYS A 34 12.23 13.00 1.05
N PHE A 35 12.65 13.59 -0.06
CA PHE A 35 12.19 13.25 -1.39
C PHE A 35 12.51 11.79 -1.75
N SER A 36 11.48 11.00 -2.02
CA SER A 36 11.61 9.61 -2.45
C SER A 36 10.45 9.21 -3.36
N ARG A 37 10.60 8.10 -4.08
CA ARG A 37 9.49 7.56 -4.91
C ARG A 37 8.23 7.23 -4.12
N PHE A 38 8.34 7.01 -2.80
CA PHE A 38 7.22 6.71 -1.91
C PHE A 38 6.46 7.95 -1.51
N SER A 39 7.17 9.05 -1.22
CA SER A 39 6.56 10.32 -0.83
C SER A 39 5.89 11.05 -2.00
N MET A 40 6.27 10.74 -3.24
CA MET A 40 5.63 11.32 -4.43
C MET A 40 4.25 10.73 -4.74
N ILE A 41 3.95 9.52 -4.29
CA ILE A 41 2.67 8.84 -4.63
C ILE A 41 1.46 9.61 -4.12
N PRO A 42 1.32 9.93 -2.81
CA PRO A 42 0.15 10.65 -2.33
C PRO A 42 0.07 12.05 -2.95
N LEU A 43 1.20 12.69 -3.28
CA LEU A 43 1.23 13.96 -4.00
C LEU A 43 0.61 13.85 -5.41
N ILE A 44 1.09 12.91 -6.23
CA ILE A 44 0.63 12.73 -7.61
C ILE A 44 -0.83 12.29 -7.66
N VAL A 45 -1.22 11.34 -6.81
CA VAL A 45 -2.61 10.85 -6.73
C VAL A 45 -3.57 11.95 -6.33
N SER A 46 -3.19 12.77 -5.35
CA SER A 46 -4.04 13.88 -4.87
C SER A 46 -4.19 14.98 -5.92
N ALA A 47 -3.11 15.32 -6.64
CA ALA A 47 -3.18 16.24 -7.77
C ALA A 47 -4.09 15.71 -8.89
N ALA A 48 -3.94 14.44 -9.25
CA ALA A 48 -4.77 13.79 -10.25
C ALA A 48 -6.25 13.77 -9.84
N CYS A 49 -6.54 13.50 -8.56
CA CYS A 49 -7.88 13.59 -8.00
C CYS A 49 -8.48 15.00 -8.15
N ALA A 50 -7.73 16.05 -7.79
CA ALA A 50 -8.21 17.42 -7.93
C ALA A 50 -8.56 17.77 -9.39
N ILE A 51 -7.64 17.47 -10.31
CA ILE A 51 -7.79 17.80 -11.73
C ILE A 51 -8.92 16.98 -12.37
N ALA A 52 -8.98 15.68 -12.11
CA ALA A 52 -10.00 14.81 -12.70
C ALA A 52 -11.42 15.27 -12.34
N ASN A 53 -11.65 15.64 -11.08
CA ASN A 53 -12.97 16.05 -10.60
C ASN A 53 -13.39 17.42 -11.15
N GLY A 54 -12.46 18.38 -11.23
CA GLY A 54 -12.72 19.67 -11.88
C GLY A 54 -13.01 19.53 -13.38
N LEU A 55 -12.23 18.71 -14.09
CA LEU A 55 -12.45 18.43 -15.51
C LEU A 55 -13.73 17.64 -15.78
N CYS A 56 -14.15 16.77 -14.86
CA CYS A 56 -15.42 16.07 -14.98
C CYS A 56 -16.61 17.05 -14.90
N TYR A 57 -16.58 18.00 -13.97
CA TYR A 57 -17.58 19.06 -13.95
C TYR A 57 -17.61 19.82 -15.27
N TYR A 58 -16.44 20.24 -15.78
CA TYR A 58 -16.34 20.90 -17.08
C TYR A 58 -16.94 20.03 -18.21
N ALA A 59 -16.65 18.74 -18.24
CA ALA A 59 -17.10 17.85 -19.30
C ALA A 59 -18.62 17.60 -19.30
N PHE A 60 -19.25 17.48 -18.13
CA PHE A 60 -20.62 16.98 -18.01
C PHE A 60 -21.66 18.01 -17.54
N TYR A 61 -21.24 19.06 -16.83
CA TYR A 61 -22.15 20.00 -16.15
C TYR A 61 -22.10 21.45 -16.65
N SER A 62 -21.20 21.74 -17.60
CA SER A 62 -21.06 23.08 -18.16
C SER A 62 -21.51 23.14 -19.63
N ASP A 63 -22.02 24.31 -20.02
CA ASP A 63 -22.55 24.57 -21.37
C ASP A 63 -21.48 25.04 -22.37
N TYR A 64 -20.27 24.49 -22.28
CA TYR A 64 -19.20 24.78 -23.25
C TYR A 64 -19.33 24.00 -24.56
N GLN A 65 -18.55 24.41 -25.55
CA GLN A 65 -18.49 23.74 -26.85
C GLN A 65 -18.17 22.25 -26.74
N ARG A 66 -18.83 21.44 -27.58
CA ARG A 66 -18.76 19.97 -27.54
C ARG A 66 -17.34 19.42 -27.64
N ASN A 67 -16.50 20.03 -28.47
CA ASN A 67 -15.10 19.61 -28.64
C ASN A 67 -14.29 19.82 -27.35
N SER A 68 -14.45 20.97 -26.69
CA SER A 68 -13.77 21.26 -25.41
C SER A 68 -14.21 20.30 -24.32
N ARG A 69 -15.51 19.98 -24.25
CA ARG A 69 -16.06 18.99 -23.30
C ARG A 69 -15.51 17.59 -23.53
N ALA A 70 -15.42 17.16 -24.79
CA ALA A 70 -14.86 15.86 -25.16
C ALA A 70 -13.37 15.76 -24.79
N ILE A 71 -12.60 16.82 -25.02
CA ILE A 71 -11.18 16.89 -24.62
C ILE A 71 -11.07 16.83 -23.09
N ALA A 72 -11.86 17.62 -22.36
CA ALA A 72 -11.87 17.61 -20.91
C ALA A 72 -12.23 16.24 -20.32
N ALA A 73 -13.22 15.54 -20.90
CA ALA A 73 -13.57 14.18 -20.50
C ALA A 73 -12.39 13.21 -20.70
N GLY A 74 -11.71 13.29 -21.84
CA GLY A 74 -10.53 12.48 -22.11
C GLY A 74 -9.42 12.67 -21.08
N PHE A 75 -9.11 13.93 -20.74
CA PHE A 75 -8.14 14.22 -19.69
C PHE A 75 -8.62 13.78 -18.30
N ALA A 76 -9.90 13.99 -17.97
CA ALA A 76 -10.47 13.55 -16.69
C ALA A 76 -10.29 12.03 -16.50
N ASP A 77 -10.53 11.23 -17.54
CA ASP A 77 -10.32 9.77 -17.48
C ASP A 77 -8.85 9.37 -17.29
N VAL A 78 -7.91 10.10 -17.90
CA VAL A 78 -6.47 9.88 -17.66
C VAL A 78 -6.11 10.17 -16.21
N PHE A 79 -6.58 11.28 -15.65
CA PHE A 79 -6.29 11.64 -14.26
C PHE A 79 -7.00 10.71 -13.26
N TRP A 80 -8.22 10.25 -13.52
CA TRP A 80 -8.84 9.19 -12.70
C TRP A 80 -8.06 7.89 -12.73
N PHE A 81 -7.53 7.49 -13.89
CA PHE A 81 -6.66 6.32 -13.95
C PHE A 81 -5.41 6.51 -13.07
N ILE A 82 -4.74 7.67 -13.15
CA ILE A 82 -3.57 7.97 -12.31
C ILE A 82 -3.95 7.94 -10.82
N GLN A 83 -5.10 8.50 -10.47
CA GLN A 83 -5.60 8.52 -9.10
C GLN A 83 -5.76 7.09 -8.56
N ASP A 84 -6.62 6.29 -9.18
CA ASP A 84 -7.00 4.98 -8.66
C ASP A 84 -5.83 3.98 -8.74
N ALA A 85 -5.14 3.92 -9.88
CA ALA A 85 -4.00 3.04 -10.07
C ALA A 85 -2.81 3.44 -9.19
N GLY A 86 -2.67 4.73 -8.90
CA GLY A 86 -1.63 5.27 -8.03
C GLY A 86 -1.77 4.80 -6.58
N LEU A 87 -2.98 4.54 -6.09
CA LEU A 87 -3.20 3.95 -4.77
C LEU A 87 -2.54 2.56 -4.67
N SER A 88 -2.76 1.70 -5.66
CA SER A 88 -2.13 0.38 -5.72
C SER A 88 -0.61 0.44 -5.93
N MET A 89 -0.10 1.50 -6.57
CA MET A 89 1.34 1.70 -6.71
C MET A 89 2.04 1.92 -5.37
N TYR A 90 1.37 2.42 -4.34
CA TYR A 90 1.95 2.51 -3.00
C TYR A 90 2.34 1.13 -2.45
N SER A 91 1.40 0.18 -2.50
CA SER A 91 1.60 -1.22 -2.12
C SER A 91 2.73 -1.86 -2.91
N TYR A 92 2.75 -1.62 -4.23
CA TYR A 92 3.78 -2.10 -5.14
C TYR A 92 5.18 -1.63 -4.74
N GLN A 93 5.35 -0.34 -4.45
CA GLN A 93 6.66 0.21 -4.09
C GLN A 93 7.19 -0.43 -2.80
N ILE A 94 6.33 -0.63 -1.79
CA ILE A 94 6.71 -1.30 -0.54
C ILE A 94 7.15 -2.74 -0.84
N LEU A 95 6.35 -3.47 -1.60
CA LEU A 95 6.59 -4.87 -1.87
C LEU A 95 7.84 -5.10 -2.74
N MET A 96 8.14 -4.17 -3.63
CA MET A 96 9.36 -4.20 -4.46
C MET A 96 10.66 -4.16 -3.65
N LYS A 97 10.63 -3.56 -2.45
CA LYS A 97 11.75 -3.51 -1.51
C LYS A 97 11.82 -4.73 -0.60
N ILE A 98 10.68 -5.33 -0.26
CA ILE A 98 10.59 -6.41 0.75
C ILE A 98 10.69 -7.81 0.12
N LEU A 99 10.22 -7.98 -1.11
CA LEU A 99 10.06 -9.30 -1.71
C LEU A 99 11.35 -9.77 -2.43
N HIS A 100 11.73 -11.03 -2.25
CA HIS A 100 12.96 -11.61 -2.83
C HIS A 100 12.69 -12.66 -3.92
N ARG A 101 13.54 -12.66 -4.95
CA ARG A 101 13.68 -13.65 -6.05
C ARG A 101 12.34 -14.20 -6.58
N LYS A 102 11.98 -15.44 -6.23
CA LYS A 102 10.83 -16.16 -6.82
C LYS A 102 9.50 -15.47 -6.51
N GLN A 103 9.28 -15.07 -5.25
CA GLN A 103 8.04 -14.39 -4.86
C GLN A 103 7.91 -13.02 -5.53
N LYS A 104 9.03 -12.28 -5.66
CA LYS A 104 9.05 -11.00 -6.37
C LYS A 104 8.61 -11.14 -7.82
N ARG A 105 9.06 -12.20 -8.50
CA ARG A 105 8.67 -12.48 -9.88
C ARG A 105 7.18 -12.81 -9.99
N ILE A 106 6.65 -13.67 -9.10
CA ILE A 106 5.22 -14.04 -9.09
C ILE A 106 4.35 -12.80 -8.86
N PHE A 107 4.67 -12.00 -7.83
CA PHE A 107 3.95 -10.75 -7.55
C PHE A 107 4.00 -9.80 -8.74
N LEU A 108 5.17 -9.59 -9.36
CA LEU A 108 5.31 -8.69 -10.51
C LEU A 108 4.41 -9.11 -11.67
N ILE A 109 4.38 -10.40 -12.00
CA ILE A 109 3.53 -10.91 -13.10
C ILE A 109 2.05 -10.67 -12.78
N LEU A 110 1.60 -11.05 -11.57
CA LEU A 110 0.20 -10.88 -11.17
C LEU A 110 -0.22 -9.41 -11.12
N PHE A 111 0.61 -8.56 -10.52
CA PHE A 111 0.35 -7.13 -10.38
C PHE A 111 0.25 -6.48 -11.75
N TRP A 112 1.26 -6.65 -12.61
CA TRP A 112 1.27 -6.01 -13.93
C TRP A 112 0.23 -6.57 -14.89
N LEU A 113 -0.14 -7.86 -14.77
CA LEU A 113 -1.27 -8.43 -15.51
C LEU A 113 -2.57 -7.71 -15.14
N CYS A 114 -2.83 -7.51 -13.85
CA CYS A 114 -4.02 -6.78 -13.41
C CYS A 114 -3.96 -5.30 -13.83
N MET A 115 -2.80 -4.64 -13.72
CA MET A 115 -2.63 -3.26 -14.17
C MET A 115 -2.86 -3.09 -15.66
N LEU A 116 -2.48 -4.08 -16.48
CA LEU A 116 -2.76 -4.09 -17.92
C LEU A 116 -4.27 -4.16 -18.19
N VAL A 117 -5.00 -5.01 -17.46
CA VAL A 117 -6.46 -5.11 -17.56
C VAL A 117 -7.13 -3.79 -17.14
N ILE A 118 -6.72 -3.22 -16.01
CA ILE A 118 -7.19 -1.90 -15.51
C ILE A 118 -6.98 -0.82 -16.57
N PHE A 119 -5.78 -0.76 -17.16
CA PHE A 119 -5.45 0.19 -18.21
C PHE A 119 -6.31 0.00 -19.46
N ALA A 120 -6.48 -1.24 -19.92
CA ALA A 120 -7.32 -1.55 -21.08
C ALA A 120 -8.79 -1.15 -20.86
N CYS A 121 -9.34 -1.45 -19.68
CA CYS A 121 -10.68 -1.01 -19.30
C CYS A 121 -10.79 0.52 -19.30
N ARG A 122 -9.79 1.23 -18.75
CA ARG A 122 -9.79 2.70 -18.72
C ARG A 122 -9.71 3.34 -20.10
N VAL A 123 -8.88 2.81 -21.00
CA VAL A 123 -8.83 3.28 -22.38
C VAL A 123 -10.18 3.07 -23.07
N ALA A 124 -10.81 1.91 -22.88
CA ALA A 124 -12.13 1.63 -23.45
C ALA A 124 -13.23 2.56 -22.88
N ILE A 125 -13.21 2.85 -21.58
CA ILE A 125 -14.10 3.81 -20.93
C ILE A 125 -13.91 5.21 -21.51
N LEU A 126 -12.66 5.67 -21.60
CA LEU A 126 -12.30 6.98 -22.14
C LEU A 126 -12.84 7.15 -23.57
N VAL A 127 -12.54 6.19 -24.45
CA VAL A 127 -13.00 6.23 -25.85
C VAL A 127 -14.53 6.28 -25.90
N THR A 128 -15.19 5.45 -25.09
CA THR A 128 -16.66 5.41 -25.06
C THR A 128 -17.26 6.74 -24.57
N ARG A 129 -16.70 7.36 -23.53
CA ARG A 129 -17.15 8.66 -23.01
C ARG A 129 -16.95 9.81 -24.00
N VAL A 130 -15.82 9.83 -24.69
CA VAL A 130 -15.57 10.82 -25.75
C VAL A 130 -16.58 10.66 -26.89
N LEU A 131 -16.93 9.43 -27.26
CA LEU A 131 -17.95 9.14 -28.26
C LEU A 131 -19.36 9.53 -27.78
N GLU A 132 -19.71 9.30 -26.53
CA GLU A 132 -21.00 9.71 -25.94
C GLU A 132 -21.21 11.22 -26.01
N ILE A 133 -20.16 12.02 -25.77
CA ILE A 133 -20.22 13.48 -25.88
C ILE A 133 -20.32 13.94 -27.34
N LYS A 134 -19.61 13.28 -28.27
CA LYS A 134 -19.63 13.64 -29.70
C LYS A 134 -20.93 13.24 -30.40
N TYR A 135 -21.45 12.05 -30.09
CA TYR A 135 -22.57 11.41 -30.75
C TYR A 135 -23.69 11.06 -29.74
N PRO A 136 -24.45 12.05 -29.26
CA PRO A 136 -25.45 11.85 -28.21
C PRO A 136 -26.56 10.86 -28.60
N ALA A 137 -26.83 10.68 -29.89
CA ALA A 137 -27.81 9.70 -30.40
C ALA A 137 -27.46 8.24 -30.05
N GLN A 138 -26.18 7.92 -29.80
CA GLN A 138 -25.73 6.57 -29.47
C GLN A 138 -25.65 6.29 -27.96
N ARG A 139 -26.00 7.27 -27.12
CA ARG A 139 -25.87 7.21 -25.65
C ARG A 139 -26.55 5.97 -25.04
N ALA A 140 -27.75 5.62 -25.52
CA ALA A 140 -28.50 4.46 -25.01
C ALA A 140 -27.77 3.12 -25.20
N VAL A 141 -26.90 3.03 -26.20
CA VAL A 141 -26.11 1.83 -26.52
C VAL A 141 -24.74 1.84 -25.84
N LEU A 142 -24.14 3.02 -25.70
CA LEU A 142 -22.79 3.20 -25.14
C LEU A 142 -22.79 3.11 -23.60
N GLN A 143 -23.81 3.62 -22.92
CA GLN A 143 -23.87 3.66 -21.45
C GLN A 143 -23.81 2.25 -20.79
N PRO A 144 -24.57 1.23 -21.23
CA PRO A 144 -24.45 -0.12 -20.67
C PRO A 144 -23.05 -0.73 -20.84
N ARG A 145 -22.36 -0.38 -21.93
CA ARG A 145 -20.97 -0.81 -22.18
C ARG A 145 -20.01 -0.16 -21.19
N VAL A 146 -20.18 1.14 -20.94
CA VAL A 146 -19.40 1.87 -19.93
C VAL A 146 -19.57 1.22 -18.55
N ASN A 147 -20.80 0.87 -18.17
CA ASN A 147 -21.08 0.26 -16.87
C ASN A 147 -20.38 -1.08 -16.70
N ARG A 148 -20.47 -1.98 -17.69
CA ARG A 148 -19.77 -3.28 -17.64
C ARG A 148 -18.25 -3.13 -17.57
N LEU A 149 -17.70 -2.15 -18.28
CA LEU A 149 -16.26 -1.84 -18.21
C LEU A 149 -15.86 -1.33 -16.83
N HIS A 150 -16.67 -0.48 -16.19
CA HIS A 150 -16.42 -0.02 -14.82
C HIS A 150 -16.52 -1.17 -13.81
N MET A 151 -17.47 -2.10 -13.95
CA MET A 151 -17.54 -3.28 -13.09
C MET A 151 -16.25 -4.11 -13.18
N ALA A 152 -15.81 -4.44 -14.40
CA ALA A 152 -14.58 -5.20 -14.61
C ALA A 152 -13.35 -4.46 -14.05
N TYR A 153 -13.31 -3.14 -14.23
CA TYR A 153 -12.27 -2.26 -13.70
C TYR A 153 -12.20 -2.30 -12.17
N PHE A 154 -13.31 -2.08 -11.46
CA PHE A 154 -13.33 -2.04 -10.00
C PHE A 154 -13.08 -3.41 -9.36
N ILE A 155 -13.58 -4.49 -9.97
CA ILE A 155 -13.26 -5.86 -9.53
C ILE A 155 -11.75 -6.10 -9.67
N THR A 156 -11.15 -5.67 -10.78
CA THR A 156 -9.70 -5.84 -11.00
C THR A 156 -8.88 -5.01 -10.01
N LEU A 157 -9.31 -3.80 -9.66
CA LEU A 157 -8.69 -3.01 -8.58
C LEU A 157 -8.75 -3.74 -7.24
N ALA A 158 -9.91 -4.29 -6.87
CA ALA A 158 -10.06 -5.06 -5.64
C ALA A 158 -9.14 -6.30 -5.62
N MET A 159 -8.98 -6.97 -6.76
CA MET A 159 -8.01 -8.07 -6.90
C MET A 159 -6.57 -7.60 -6.70
N VAL A 160 -6.15 -6.47 -7.29
CA VAL A 160 -4.80 -5.91 -7.11
C VAL A 160 -4.52 -5.63 -5.64
N GLU A 161 -5.46 -5.03 -4.93
CA GLU A 161 -5.30 -4.75 -3.50
C GLU A 161 -5.24 -6.04 -2.68
N THR A 162 -6.07 -7.03 -2.99
CA THR A 162 -6.07 -8.34 -2.31
C THR A 162 -4.74 -9.07 -2.50
N ILE A 163 -4.23 -9.12 -3.73
CA ILE A 163 -2.93 -9.73 -4.05
C ILE A 163 -1.81 -8.98 -3.31
N SER A 164 -1.83 -7.65 -3.35
CA SER A 164 -0.81 -6.82 -2.73
C SER A 164 -0.79 -6.98 -1.20
N ALA A 165 -1.98 -7.00 -0.57
CA ALA A 165 -2.12 -7.21 0.86
C ALA A 165 -1.68 -8.61 1.29
N TYR A 166 -2.03 -9.65 0.53
CA TYR A 166 -1.59 -11.02 0.82
C TYR A 166 -0.06 -11.12 0.97
N PHE A 167 0.68 -10.56 0.00
CA PHE A 167 2.14 -10.60 0.07
C PHE A 167 2.71 -9.71 1.18
N LEU A 168 2.12 -8.53 1.43
CA LEU A 168 2.56 -7.63 2.50
C LEU A 168 2.36 -8.24 3.88
N LEU A 169 1.15 -8.71 4.19
CA LEU A 169 0.81 -9.29 5.49
C LEU A 169 1.65 -10.52 5.79
N ARG A 170 1.82 -11.41 4.80
CA ARG A 170 2.69 -12.58 4.96
C ARG A 170 4.13 -12.19 5.28
N ARG A 171 4.67 -11.14 4.64
CA ARG A 171 6.04 -10.71 4.87
C ARG A 171 6.22 -9.93 6.17
N PHE A 172 5.29 -9.05 6.53
CA PHE A 172 5.32 -8.37 7.82
C PHE A 172 5.15 -9.33 8.99
N THR A 173 4.32 -10.36 8.86
CA THR A 173 4.20 -11.41 9.89
C THR A 173 5.51 -12.17 10.10
N VAL A 174 6.20 -12.54 9.01
CA VAL A 174 7.50 -13.22 9.10
C VAL A 174 8.57 -12.28 9.69
N ALA A 175 8.61 -11.02 9.25
CA ALA A 175 9.55 -10.02 9.76
C ALA A 175 9.34 -9.74 11.26
N ARG A 176 8.07 -9.66 11.70
CA ARG A 176 7.71 -9.49 13.11
C ARG A 176 8.18 -10.66 13.97
N ARG A 177 7.96 -11.91 13.51
CA ARG A 177 8.46 -13.09 14.23
C ARG A 177 9.98 -13.08 14.36
N ALA A 178 10.69 -12.64 13.32
CA ALA A 178 12.13 -12.51 13.35
C ALA A 178 12.62 -11.36 14.24
N SER A 179 11.92 -10.22 14.32
CA SER A 179 12.30 -9.10 15.18
C SER A 179 12.12 -9.41 16.67
N VAL A 180 11.04 -10.12 17.02
CA VAL A 180 10.79 -10.61 18.40
C VAL A 180 11.87 -11.60 18.82
N ALA A 181 12.26 -12.52 17.92
CA ALA A 181 13.31 -13.49 18.21
C ALA A 181 14.69 -12.86 18.49
N VAL A 182 14.91 -11.61 18.08
CA VAL A 182 16.20 -10.91 18.22
C VAL A 182 16.09 -9.68 19.14
N ASN A 183 14.96 -9.48 19.84
CA ASN A 183 14.69 -8.31 20.69
C ASN A 183 15.02 -6.97 19.97
N ALA A 184 14.71 -6.88 18.68
CA ALA A 184 15.06 -5.72 17.88
C ALA A 184 14.08 -4.56 18.13
N PRO A 185 14.54 -3.31 18.29
CA PRO A 185 13.67 -2.13 18.49
C PRO A 185 12.75 -1.82 17.29
N ALA A 186 12.87 -2.56 16.19
CA ALA A 186 12.05 -2.42 14.99
C ALA A 186 10.69 -3.14 15.06
N GLU A 187 10.36 -3.83 16.16
CA GLU A 187 9.07 -4.53 16.30
C GLU A 187 7.86 -3.61 16.09
N GLY A 188 7.90 -2.39 16.68
CA GLY A 188 6.81 -1.43 16.56
C GLY A 188 6.51 -0.99 15.12
N ILE A 189 7.54 -0.88 14.27
CA ILE A 189 7.40 -0.49 12.86
C ILE A 189 6.65 -1.57 12.08
N PHE A 190 7.04 -2.83 12.23
CA PHE A 190 6.42 -3.92 11.50
C PHE A 190 4.98 -4.17 11.96
N VAL A 191 4.68 -3.97 13.25
CA VAL A 191 3.30 -4.03 13.76
C VAL A 191 2.45 -2.91 13.17
N PHE A 192 2.94 -1.67 13.20
CA PHE A 192 2.25 -0.53 12.62
C PHE A 192 1.98 -0.72 11.12
N LEU A 193 3.01 -1.08 10.34
CA LEU A 193 2.88 -1.29 8.90
C LEU A 193 1.97 -2.48 8.55
N SER A 194 1.98 -3.54 9.37
CA SER A 194 1.04 -4.65 9.21
C SER A 194 -0.40 -4.21 9.44
N ARG A 195 -0.66 -3.49 10.54
CA ARG A 195 -2.00 -2.95 10.84
C ARG A 195 -2.48 -1.98 9.76
N SER A 196 -1.60 -1.12 9.26
CA SER A 196 -1.96 -0.22 8.16
C SER A 196 -2.26 -0.98 6.86
N ALA A 197 -1.48 -2.02 6.54
CA ALA A 197 -1.79 -2.88 5.40
C ALA A 197 -3.12 -3.65 5.56
N GLU A 198 -3.48 -4.04 6.79
CA GLU A 198 -4.80 -4.62 7.11
C GLU A 198 -5.92 -3.60 6.92
N ILE A 199 -5.76 -2.38 7.44
CA ILE A 199 -6.72 -1.28 7.27
C ILE A 199 -6.89 -0.96 5.79
N ARG A 200 -5.80 -0.91 5.00
CA ARG A 200 -5.87 -0.72 3.56
C ARG A 200 -6.72 -1.78 2.88
N LEU A 201 -6.44 -3.05 3.18
CA LEU A 201 -7.20 -4.15 2.60
C LEU A 201 -8.68 -4.08 3.00
N ALA A 202 -8.95 -3.84 4.28
CA ALA A 202 -10.28 -3.75 4.84
C ALA A 202 -11.09 -2.53 4.36
N THR A 203 -10.44 -1.55 3.73
CA THR A 203 -11.10 -0.36 3.18
C THR A 203 -11.18 -0.40 1.66
N LEU A 204 -10.04 -0.48 0.95
CA LEU A 204 -10.01 -0.40 -0.52
C LEU A 204 -10.67 -1.60 -1.21
N CYS A 205 -10.55 -2.82 -0.67
CA CYS A 205 -11.16 -3.99 -1.30
C CYS A 205 -12.70 -3.95 -1.21
N PRO A 206 -13.32 -3.71 -0.04
CA PRO A 206 -14.77 -3.50 0.03
C PRO A 206 -15.26 -2.31 -0.79
N ILE A 207 -14.51 -1.20 -0.84
CA ILE A 207 -14.84 -0.06 -1.70
C ILE A 207 -14.88 -0.50 -3.17
N GLY A 208 -13.85 -1.18 -3.68
CA GLY A 208 -13.83 -1.68 -5.06
C GLY A 208 -15.00 -2.63 -5.38
N ILE A 209 -15.31 -3.56 -4.47
CA ILE A 209 -16.45 -4.48 -4.64
C ILE A 209 -17.77 -3.70 -4.63
N ALA A 210 -17.96 -2.80 -3.67
CA ALA A 210 -19.18 -2.02 -3.55
C ALA A 210 -19.40 -1.10 -4.76
N ARG A 211 -18.33 -0.50 -5.30
CA ARG A 211 -18.38 0.29 -6.54
C ARG A 211 -18.70 -0.58 -7.75
N ALA A 212 -18.21 -1.81 -7.83
CA ALA A 212 -18.64 -2.74 -8.88
C ALA A 212 -20.14 -3.06 -8.79
N ILE A 213 -20.67 -3.25 -7.58
CA ILE A 213 -22.10 -3.52 -7.36
C ILE A 213 -22.94 -2.31 -7.75
N THR A 214 -22.60 -1.10 -7.28
CA THR A 214 -23.37 0.10 -7.62
C THR A 214 -23.41 0.33 -9.13
N TYR A 215 -22.30 0.14 -9.84
CA TYR A 215 -22.23 0.24 -11.31
C TYR A 215 -23.13 -0.74 -12.08
N SER A 216 -23.49 -1.88 -11.47
CA SER A 216 -24.46 -2.81 -12.08
C SER A 216 -25.89 -2.24 -12.14
N TYR A 217 -26.20 -1.24 -11.30
CA TYR A 217 -27.52 -0.62 -11.19
C TYR A 217 -27.58 0.82 -11.73
N GLN A 218 -26.48 1.36 -12.27
CA GLN A 218 -26.46 2.73 -12.78
C GLN A 218 -27.08 2.80 -14.17
N ASN A 219 -28.03 3.72 -14.37
CA ASN A 219 -28.72 3.93 -15.66
C ASN A 219 -28.51 5.32 -16.26
N THR A 220 -27.79 6.20 -15.57
CA THR A 220 -27.54 7.58 -15.97
C THR A 220 -26.04 7.85 -16.07
N LEU A 221 -25.66 8.99 -16.66
CA LEU A 221 -24.26 9.41 -16.80
C LEU A 221 -23.66 9.72 -15.41
N GLN A 222 -22.53 10.43 -15.36
CA GLN A 222 -21.84 10.96 -14.16
C GLN A 222 -22.69 11.91 -13.27
N GLU A 223 -24.00 11.67 -13.16
CA GLU A 223 -25.02 12.39 -12.43
C GLU A 223 -25.55 11.54 -11.28
N ALA A 224 -25.58 12.08 -10.07
CA ALA A 224 -26.03 11.38 -8.87
C ALA A 224 -27.57 11.36 -8.71
N THR A 225 -28.30 10.99 -9.76
CA THR A 225 -29.78 11.03 -9.78
C THR A 225 -30.45 9.80 -9.18
N SER A 226 -29.77 8.64 -9.18
CA SER A 226 -30.25 7.41 -8.56
C SER A 226 -29.53 7.11 -7.24
N THR A 227 -30.15 6.32 -6.37
CA THR A 227 -29.52 5.86 -5.11
C THR A 227 -28.22 5.11 -5.37
N ALA A 228 -28.13 4.31 -6.44
CA ALA A 228 -26.91 3.60 -6.82
C ALA A 228 -25.77 4.57 -7.18
N ASN A 229 -26.07 5.65 -7.90
CA ASN A 229 -25.09 6.68 -8.24
C ASN A 229 -24.65 7.48 -7.02
N GLN A 230 -25.57 7.82 -6.12
CA GLN A 230 -25.26 8.52 -4.87
C GLN A 230 -24.35 7.66 -3.97
N MET A 231 -24.65 6.36 -3.86
CA MET A 231 -23.81 5.42 -3.12
C MET A 231 -22.42 5.26 -3.74
N ASP A 232 -22.32 5.14 -5.08
CA ASP A 232 -21.01 5.14 -5.75
C ASP A 232 -20.22 6.43 -5.46
N ARG A 233 -20.91 7.58 -5.47
CA ARG A 233 -20.32 8.88 -5.13
C ARG A 233 -19.73 8.92 -3.74
N PHE A 234 -20.47 8.38 -2.78
CA PHE A 234 -20.02 8.26 -1.41
C PHE A 234 -18.79 7.35 -1.31
N LEU A 235 -18.83 6.17 -1.93
CA LEU A 235 -17.70 5.22 -1.95
C LEU A 235 -16.46 5.82 -2.61
N TYR A 236 -16.64 6.53 -3.73
CA TYR A 236 -15.56 7.26 -4.38
C TYR A 236 -15.00 8.38 -3.50
N THR A 237 -15.83 9.05 -2.71
CA THR A 237 -15.37 10.06 -1.75
C THR A 237 -14.46 9.44 -0.67
N LEU A 238 -14.83 8.26 -0.15
CA LEU A 238 -13.98 7.51 0.78
C LEU A 238 -12.65 7.10 0.14
N GLU A 239 -12.67 6.69 -1.12
CA GLU A 239 -11.46 6.38 -1.90
C GLU A 239 -10.56 7.62 -2.08
N CYS A 240 -11.14 8.79 -2.36
CA CYS A 240 -10.39 10.05 -2.48
C CYS A 240 -9.71 10.49 -1.18
N LEU A 241 -10.20 10.06 -0.02
CA LEU A 241 -9.58 10.33 1.29
C LEU A 241 -8.40 9.39 1.58
N TYR A 242 -8.26 8.30 0.83
CA TYR A 242 -7.24 7.28 1.06
C TYR A 242 -5.78 7.80 1.07
N PRO A 243 -5.37 8.80 0.25
CA PRO A 243 -4.04 9.39 0.34
C PRO A 243 -3.65 9.87 1.76
N ILE A 244 -4.61 10.21 2.62
CA ILE A 244 -4.36 10.56 4.03
C ILE A 244 -3.73 9.38 4.79
N ILE A 245 -4.22 8.16 4.55
CA ILE A 245 -3.67 6.94 5.19
C ILE A 245 -2.22 6.73 4.74
N ILE A 246 -1.94 6.93 3.44
CA ILE A 246 -0.57 6.84 2.90
C ILE A 246 0.36 7.88 3.54
N ILE A 247 -0.14 9.11 3.74
CA ILE A 247 0.62 10.18 4.40
C ILE A 247 0.94 9.81 5.86
N VAL A 248 -0.05 9.30 6.59
CA VAL A 248 0.13 8.82 7.98
C VAL A 248 1.18 7.72 8.03
N ASP A 249 1.14 6.76 7.10
CA ASP A 249 2.13 5.68 7.02
C ASP A 249 3.55 6.20 6.80
N LEU A 250 3.72 7.19 5.92
CA LEU A 250 5.02 7.80 5.63
C LEU A 250 5.58 8.52 6.86
N LEU A 251 4.75 9.28 7.58
CA LEU A 251 5.15 10.00 8.79
C LEU A 251 5.50 9.02 9.92
N ALA A 252 4.67 8.01 10.16
CA ALA A 252 4.91 6.99 11.17
C ALA A 252 6.21 6.21 10.89
N SER A 253 6.44 5.84 9.63
CA SER A 253 7.69 5.18 9.20
C SER A 253 8.91 6.05 9.46
N LYS A 254 8.82 7.37 9.22
CA LYS A 254 9.90 8.32 9.46
C LYS A 254 10.18 8.53 10.95
N LEU A 255 9.14 8.69 11.76
CA LEU A 255 9.24 8.84 13.22
C LEU A 255 9.93 7.63 13.84
N ALA A 256 9.48 6.43 13.48
CA ALA A 256 10.04 5.21 14.04
C ALA A 256 11.48 4.95 13.57
N SER A 257 11.82 5.30 12.32
CA SER A 257 13.21 5.27 11.84
C SER A 257 14.11 6.25 12.62
N SER A 258 13.58 7.42 12.99
CA SER A 258 14.31 8.41 13.80
C SER A 258 14.53 7.93 15.24
N GLN A 259 13.52 7.32 15.84
CA GLN A 259 13.61 6.74 17.19
C GLN A 259 14.63 5.60 17.25
N ALA A 260 14.67 4.71 16.25
CA ALA A 260 15.67 3.64 16.16
C ALA A 260 17.11 4.19 16.03
N GLY A 261 17.31 5.29 15.32
CA GLY A 261 18.61 5.96 15.24
C GLY A 261 19.08 6.54 16.58
N LEU A 262 18.16 7.12 17.35
CA LEU A 262 18.45 7.68 18.67
C LEU A 262 18.80 6.61 19.70
N THR A 263 18.08 5.48 19.71
CA THR A 263 18.37 4.36 20.64
C THR A 263 19.71 3.71 20.35
N LEU A 264 20.07 3.54 19.07
CA LEU A 264 21.40 3.06 18.67
C LEU A 264 22.51 4.03 19.12
N SER A 265 22.34 5.34 18.89
CA SER A 265 23.29 6.36 19.33
C SER A 265 23.49 6.36 20.86
N ASN A 266 22.40 6.28 21.62
CA ASN A 266 22.46 6.19 23.08
C ASN A 266 23.13 4.89 23.56
N THR A 267 22.92 3.78 22.87
CA THR A 267 23.56 2.49 23.20
C THR A 267 25.06 2.52 22.91
N GLU A 268 25.48 3.12 21.80
CA GLU A 268 26.90 3.33 21.49
C GLU A 268 27.56 4.27 22.50
N LYS A 269 26.89 5.36 22.88
CA LYS A 269 27.39 6.31 23.88
C LYS A 269 27.54 5.65 25.26
N ASN A 270 26.56 4.85 25.68
CA ASN A 270 26.63 4.09 26.93
C ASN A 270 27.70 3.00 26.90
N ARG A 271 27.92 2.32 25.76
CA ARG A 271 29.06 1.38 25.62
C ARG A 271 30.39 2.10 25.74
N PHE A 272 30.57 3.25 25.09
CA PHE A 272 31.80 4.05 25.21
C PHE A 272 32.03 4.57 26.63
N GLN A 273 30.98 4.78 27.41
CA GLN A 273 31.10 5.19 28.81
C GLN A 273 31.39 4.00 29.75
N SER A 274 30.92 2.80 29.39
CA SER A 274 31.13 1.58 30.17
C SER A 274 32.51 0.93 29.92
N TYR A 275 33.12 1.15 28.76
CA TYR A 275 34.53 0.86 28.51
C TYR A 275 35.32 2.15 28.74
N GLY A 276 35.74 2.41 29.98
CA GLY A 276 36.50 3.61 30.38
C GLY A 276 37.85 3.78 29.67
N LEU A 277 37.81 4.10 28.38
CA LEU A 277 38.95 4.44 27.54
C LEU A 277 38.63 5.79 26.89
N GLY A 278 39.12 6.84 27.53
CA GLY A 278 39.13 8.19 26.99
C GLY A 278 40.02 8.23 25.74
N LEU A 279 39.42 8.05 24.57
CA LEU A 279 40.03 8.36 23.28
C LEU A 279 39.03 9.13 22.41
N SER A 280 39.55 10.24 21.87
CA SER A 280 38.83 11.39 21.28
C SER A 280 37.88 11.06 20.11
N PRO A 281 36.75 11.79 19.92
CA PRO A 281 35.59 11.34 19.14
C PRO A 281 35.61 11.67 17.64
N THR A 282 36.76 11.98 17.03
CA THR A 282 36.79 12.65 15.70
C THR A 282 37.03 11.76 14.48
N ARG A 283 37.20 10.43 14.60
CA ARG A 283 37.59 9.58 13.45
C ARG A 283 36.64 8.45 13.02
N ILE A 284 35.54 8.19 13.72
CA ILE A 284 34.66 7.03 13.41
C ILE A 284 33.40 7.41 12.62
N SER A 285 32.97 8.68 12.67
CA SER A 285 31.73 9.18 12.01
C SER A 285 31.74 9.02 10.47
N THR A 286 32.90 9.02 9.83
CA THR A 286 33.00 8.95 8.36
C THR A 286 32.88 7.54 7.78
N ARG A 287 33.07 6.47 8.57
CA ARG A 287 33.01 5.08 8.06
C ARG A 287 31.64 4.42 8.15
N PHE A 288 30.73 4.88 9.03
CA PHE A 288 29.44 4.21 9.23
C PHE A 288 28.35 4.68 8.25
N SER A 289 28.40 5.95 7.81
CA SER A 289 27.47 6.49 6.81
C SER A 289 27.61 5.82 5.43
N ALA A 290 28.79 5.29 5.08
CA ALA A 290 29.02 4.58 3.82
C ALA A 290 28.42 3.16 3.79
N ARG A 291 28.18 2.53 4.95
CA ARG A 291 27.74 1.12 5.04
C ARG A 291 26.22 0.94 5.03
N LEU A 292 25.46 1.99 5.31
CA LEU A 292 23.98 1.98 5.21
C LEU A 292 23.48 2.30 3.80
N SER A 293 24.33 2.79 2.90
CA SER A 293 23.98 3.03 1.50
C SER A 293 24.06 1.76 0.61
N SER A 294 24.57 0.63 1.11
CA SER A 294 24.89 -0.54 0.28
C SER A 294 24.39 -1.90 0.81
N SER A 295 23.34 -1.93 1.62
CA SER A 295 22.80 -3.20 2.15
C SER A 295 22.07 -4.04 1.09
N LYS A 296 22.84 -4.76 0.27
CA LYS A 296 22.43 -6.07 -0.26
C LYS A 296 22.29 -7.02 0.91
N PHE A 297 21.06 -7.26 1.36
CA PHE A 297 20.75 -8.31 2.32
C PHE A 297 20.82 -9.68 1.62
N SER A 298 21.94 -10.38 1.77
CA SER A 298 22.08 -11.82 1.47
C SER A 298 22.34 -12.55 2.78
N PRO A 299 21.48 -13.48 3.22
CA PRO A 299 21.85 -14.40 4.29
C PRO A 299 22.58 -15.59 3.64
N SER A 300 23.90 -15.63 3.81
CA SER A 300 24.70 -16.83 3.58
C SER A 300 24.85 -17.54 4.93
N TYR A 301 24.04 -18.56 5.18
CA TYR A 301 24.29 -19.53 6.24
C TYR A 301 24.84 -20.79 5.58
N ARG A 302 26.17 -20.99 5.67
CA ARG A 302 26.80 -22.29 5.45
C ARG A 302 28.13 -22.35 6.20
N ASN A 303 28.20 -23.34 7.10
CA ASN A 303 29.39 -23.95 7.71
C ASN A 303 30.07 -23.25 8.90
N SER A 304 29.54 -23.52 10.09
CA SER A 304 30.33 -23.67 11.32
C SER A 304 29.79 -24.87 12.11
N ALA A 305 30.07 -26.07 11.62
CA ALA A 305 29.84 -27.33 12.31
C ALA A 305 30.96 -28.31 11.92
N ARG A 306 32.16 -28.03 12.40
CA ARG A 306 33.29 -28.96 12.50
C ARG A 306 34.39 -28.25 13.26
N GLU A 307 34.46 -28.52 14.56
CA GLU A 307 35.67 -28.59 15.40
C GLU A 307 35.24 -28.49 16.87
N LEU A 308 35.00 -29.65 17.46
CA LEU A 308 35.08 -29.88 18.90
C LEU A 308 35.23 -31.40 19.09
N ASN A 309 36.42 -31.91 18.76
CA ASN A 309 36.89 -33.20 19.23
C ASN A 309 37.49 -32.98 20.62
N VAL A 310 36.73 -33.30 21.66
CA VAL A 310 37.25 -33.53 23.01
C VAL A 310 36.82 -34.94 23.39
N ALA A 311 37.81 -35.81 23.57
CA ALA A 311 37.63 -37.21 23.95
C ALA A 311 37.15 -37.31 25.42
N PRO A 312 36.32 -38.31 25.76
CA PRO A 312 36.17 -38.78 27.12
C PRO A 312 36.74 -40.20 27.27
N ASP A 313 37.77 -40.31 28.11
CA ASP A 313 38.28 -41.57 28.66
C ASP A 313 37.53 -41.82 29.99
N VAL A 314 36.57 -42.75 29.99
CA VAL A 314 35.92 -43.23 31.22
C VAL A 314 35.73 -44.73 31.12
N ARG A 315 36.55 -45.45 31.89
CA ARG A 315 36.47 -46.90 32.12
C ARG A 315 35.19 -47.26 32.86
N MET A 316 34.47 -48.25 32.33
CA MET A 316 33.38 -48.95 33.01
C MET A 316 33.90 -49.98 34.03
N PRO A 317 33.25 -50.15 35.19
CA PRO A 317 33.30 -51.39 35.96
C PRO A 317 32.13 -52.32 35.61
N THR A 318 32.46 -53.61 35.57
CA THR A 318 31.67 -54.82 35.29
C THR A 318 30.54 -55.12 36.29
N PRO A 319 29.59 -56.02 35.93
CA PRO A 319 28.28 -56.13 36.57
C PRO A 319 28.25 -57.12 37.74
N SER A 320 27.46 -56.81 38.77
CA SER A 320 27.08 -57.74 39.84
C SER A 320 25.59 -58.09 39.79
N ARG A 321 25.34 -59.37 40.08
CA ARG A 321 24.12 -60.16 39.92
C ARG A 321 22.93 -59.72 40.79
N VAL A 322 21.75 -59.81 40.18
CA VAL A 322 20.51 -60.50 40.62
C VAL A 322 20.07 -60.33 42.08
N ASN A 323 18.88 -59.75 42.29
CA ASN A 323 17.80 -60.45 43.02
C ASN A 323 16.40 -59.88 42.73
N PHE A 324 15.50 -60.81 42.43
CA PHE A 324 14.06 -60.65 42.26
C PHE A 324 13.39 -60.38 43.62
N ALA A 325 12.48 -59.41 43.68
CA ALA A 325 11.39 -59.43 44.66
C ALA A 325 10.16 -58.68 44.12
N ARG A 326 9.06 -59.44 44.03
CA ARG A 326 7.67 -59.00 43.80
C ARG A 326 7.20 -58.05 44.91
N HIS A 327 6.44 -57.00 44.57
CA HIS A 327 5.12 -56.81 45.20
C HIS A 327 4.19 -55.90 44.38
N LYS A 328 2.91 -56.29 44.43
CA LYS A 328 1.71 -55.80 43.72
C LYS A 328 1.30 -54.34 43.98
N PRO A 329 0.44 -53.76 43.12
CA PRO A 329 -0.13 -52.42 43.29
C PRO A 329 -1.37 -52.44 44.21
N SER A 330 -1.58 -51.33 44.94
CA SER A 330 -2.84 -51.03 45.61
C SER A 330 -3.41 -49.72 45.06
N TYR A 331 -4.63 -49.82 44.55
CA TYR A 331 -5.55 -48.71 44.31
C TYR A 331 -6.20 -48.28 45.64
N SER A 332 -6.41 -46.99 45.85
CA SER A 332 -7.56 -46.49 46.62
C SER A 332 -7.80 -44.99 46.37
N THR A 333 -9.03 -44.74 45.89
CA THR A 333 -9.89 -43.54 46.03
C THR A 333 -9.45 -42.21 45.45
#